data_AF-A0AA88Q937-F1
#
_entry.id   AF-A0AA88Q937-F1
#
_cell.length_a   1.000
_cell.length_b   1.000
_cell.length_c   1.000
_cell.angle_alpha   90.00
_cell.angle_beta   90.00
_cell.angle_gamma   90.00
#
_symmetry.space_group_name_H-M   'P 1'
#
loop_
_entity.id
_entity.type
_entity.pdbx_description
1 polymer ?
#
loop_
_entity_poly.entity_id
_entity_poly.type
_entity_poly.pdbx_seq_one_letter_code
_entity_poly.pdbx_strand_id
1 'polypeptide(L)'
;MRSINYSIDAPDIVKGVAETFRKKLKKKTKFALNMPLRSAERRNKPSDIVLFFFPVVSRTGTDIDAAIKNINHSKPVILVVLHHTFDPEAVVSESKKFVKREHTLTVDCLFYEDKGLLQCKRNDKALAEAKEWLKSTKSELKKRRRSGQHKESSTKS
;
A
#
# COMPACT_ATOMS: atom_id res chain seq x y z
N MET A 1 -2.93 10.42 -16.54
CA MET A 1 -3.37 9.30 -15.68
C MET A 1 -4.50 9.80 -14.76
N ARG A 2 -5.73 9.28 -14.90
CA ARG A 2 -6.91 9.71 -14.12
C ARG A 2 -7.14 8.88 -12.85
N SER A 3 -6.67 7.64 -12.80
CA SER A 3 -6.81 6.70 -11.68
C SER A 3 -5.53 5.92 -11.44
N ILE A 4 -5.39 5.30 -10.26
CA ILE A 4 -4.37 4.28 -9.97
C ILE A 4 -5.09 2.93 -9.86
N ASN A 5 -4.58 1.93 -10.57
CA ASN A 5 -4.99 0.54 -10.40
C ASN A 5 -4.08 -0.14 -9.38
N TYR A 6 -4.65 -0.86 -8.42
CA TYR A 6 -3.89 -1.59 -7.41
C TYR A 6 -4.24 -3.07 -7.44
N SER A 7 -3.28 -3.91 -7.09
CA SER A 7 -3.49 -5.28 -6.61
C SER A 7 -3.36 -5.32 -5.08
N ILE A 8 -3.99 -6.30 -4.45
CA ILE A 8 -3.80 -6.60 -3.02
C ILE A 8 -3.03 -7.91 -2.94
N ASP A 9 -2.05 -7.94 -2.05
CA ASP A 9 -1.37 -9.15 -1.62
C ASP A 9 -1.51 -9.23 -0.09
N ALA A 10 -2.15 -10.28 0.40
CA ALA A 10 -2.47 -10.44 1.81
C ALA A 10 -2.75 -11.92 2.11
N PRO A 11 -2.22 -12.49 3.22
CA PRO A 11 -2.61 -13.83 3.64
C PRO A 11 -4.07 -13.84 4.12
N ASP A 12 -4.73 -15.00 4.02
CA ASP A 12 -6.17 -15.13 4.27
C ASP A 12 -6.60 -14.62 5.66
N ILE A 13 -5.76 -14.87 6.68
CA ILE A 13 -5.99 -14.45 8.07
C ILE A 13 -6.22 -12.93 8.23
N VAL A 14 -5.61 -12.09 7.37
CA VAL A 14 -5.76 -10.63 7.44
C VAL A 14 -6.54 -10.05 6.25
N LYS A 15 -7.16 -10.89 5.42
CA LYS A 15 -7.89 -10.44 4.23
C LYS A 15 -9.01 -9.47 4.55
N GLY A 16 -9.78 -9.71 5.62
CA GLY A 16 -10.83 -8.80 6.10
C GLY A 16 -10.29 -7.42 6.54
N VAL A 17 -9.13 -7.42 7.19
CA VAL A 17 -8.41 -6.20 7.60
C VAL A 17 -7.95 -5.41 6.37
N ALA A 18 -7.33 -6.10 5.41
CA ALA A 18 -6.85 -5.52 4.15
C ALA A 18 -7.99 -4.89 3.34
N GLU A 19 -9.14 -5.57 3.26
CA GLU A 19 -10.34 -5.02 2.63
C GLU A 19 -10.83 -3.74 3.30
N THR A 20 -10.85 -3.72 4.63
CA THR A 20 -11.30 -2.56 5.41
C THR A 20 -10.38 -1.36 5.18
N PHE A 21 -9.06 -1.57 5.28
CA PHE A 21 -8.06 -0.53 4.99
C PHE A 21 -8.24 0.01 3.56
N ARG A 22 -8.32 -0.88 2.57
CA ARG A 22 -8.51 -0.52 1.16
C ARG A 22 -9.81 0.25 0.92
N LYS A 23 -10.93 -0.15 1.54
CA LYS A 23 -12.22 0.58 1.44
C LYS A 23 -12.08 2.00 1.99
N LYS A 24 -11.46 2.17 3.17
CA LYS A 24 -11.20 3.49 3.77
C LYS A 24 -10.28 4.35 2.91
N LEU A 25 -9.17 3.79 2.42
CA LEU A 25 -8.21 4.48 1.56
C LEU A 25 -8.86 4.94 0.25
N LYS A 26 -9.59 4.06 -0.43
CA LYS A 26 -10.33 4.38 -1.66
C LYS A 26 -11.35 5.51 -1.45
N LYS A 27 -12.03 5.53 -0.31
CA LYS A 27 -12.94 6.62 0.07
C LYS A 27 -12.14 7.93 0.19
N LYS A 28 -11.07 7.95 1.00
CA LYS A 28 -10.23 9.13 1.22
C LYS A 28 -9.63 9.69 -0.08
N THR A 29 -9.10 8.86 -0.98
CA THR A 29 -8.52 9.35 -2.24
C THR A 29 -9.57 9.88 -3.22
N LYS A 30 -10.77 9.27 -3.25
CA LYS A 30 -11.87 9.75 -4.10
C LYS A 30 -12.33 11.14 -3.66
N PHE A 31 -12.58 11.31 -2.36
CA PHE A 31 -13.11 12.57 -1.83
C PHE A 31 -12.06 13.68 -1.76
N ALA A 32 -10.85 13.39 -1.27
CA ALA A 32 -9.85 14.43 -1.02
C ALA A 32 -9.02 14.81 -2.26
N LEU A 33 -8.83 13.89 -3.22
CA LEU A 33 -7.91 14.08 -4.35
C LEU A 33 -8.59 14.00 -5.72
N ASN A 34 -9.90 13.77 -5.76
CA ASN A 34 -10.64 13.38 -6.97
C ASN A 34 -9.88 12.28 -7.77
N MET A 35 -9.28 11.34 -7.04
CA MET A 35 -8.43 10.29 -7.60
C MET A 35 -8.98 8.91 -7.23
N PRO A 36 -9.70 8.24 -8.14
CA PRO A 36 -10.23 6.92 -7.87
C PRO A 36 -9.11 5.86 -7.85
N LEU A 37 -9.12 5.04 -6.80
CA LEU A 37 -8.39 3.77 -6.75
C LEU A 37 -9.27 2.64 -7.30
N ARG A 38 -8.71 1.83 -8.20
CA ARG A 38 -9.42 0.74 -8.88
C ARG A 38 -8.70 -0.59 -8.65
N SER A 39 -9.45 -1.66 -8.41
CA SER A 39 -8.88 -3.01 -8.40
C SER A 39 -8.44 -3.33 -9.83
N ALA A 40 -7.17 -3.70 -9.99
CA ALA A 40 -6.58 -4.10 -11.26
C ALA A 40 -7.28 -5.34 -11.83
N GLU A 41 -7.47 -6.36 -10.99
CA GLU A 41 -8.18 -7.60 -11.28
C GLU A 41 -9.60 -7.35 -11.80
N ARG A 42 -10.44 -6.60 -11.07
CA ARG A 42 -11.82 -6.29 -11.51
C ARG A 42 -11.90 -5.48 -12.80
N ARG A 43 -10.80 -4.89 -13.24
CA ARG A 43 -10.73 -4.10 -14.47
C ARG A 43 -10.06 -4.85 -15.61
N ASN A 44 -9.57 -6.06 -15.36
CA ASN A 44 -8.68 -6.80 -16.25
C ASN A 44 -7.53 -5.90 -16.78
N LYS A 45 -6.83 -5.23 -15.85
CA LYS A 45 -5.73 -4.30 -16.15
C LYS A 45 -4.51 -4.61 -15.30
N PRO A 46 -3.29 -4.29 -15.77
CA PRO A 46 -2.11 -4.36 -14.91
C PRO A 46 -2.24 -3.40 -13.72
N SER A 47 -1.77 -3.85 -12.56
CA SER A 47 -1.66 -2.98 -11.39
C SER A 47 -0.53 -1.97 -11.56
N ASP A 48 -0.82 -0.72 -11.21
CA ASP A 48 0.16 0.37 -11.14
C ASP A 48 0.92 0.34 -9.79
N ILE A 49 0.30 -0.19 -8.73
CA ILE A 49 0.89 -0.37 -7.39
C ILE A 49 0.44 -1.70 -6.76
N VAL A 50 1.13 -2.13 -5.70
CA VAL A 50 0.70 -3.23 -4.82
C VAL A 50 0.39 -2.69 -3.43
N LEU A 51 -0.73 -3.12 -2.86
CA LEU A 51 -1.02 -3.00 -1.43
C LEU A 51 -0.68 -4.34 -0.78
N PHE A 52 0.45 -4.42 -0.08
CA PHE A 52 0.95 -5.66 0.53
C PHE A 52 0.67 -5.63 2.04
N PHE A 53 -0.01 -6.64 2.56
CA PHE A 53 -0.41 -6.74 3.96
C PHE A 53 0.18 -8.00 4.59
N PHE A 54 0.70 -7.89 5.80
CA PHE A 54 1.10 -9.05 6.59
C PHE A 54 1.03 -8.74 8.09
N PRO A 55 0.65 -9.71 8.93
CA PRO A 55 0.76 -9.58 10.38
C PRO A 55 2.21 -9.70 10.84
N VAL A 56 2.58 -8.97 11.90
CA VAL A 56 3.77 -9.28 12.69
C VAL A 56 3.45 -10.49 13.55
N VAL A 57 4.15 -11.60 13.30
CA VAL A 57 3.95 -12.89 13.98
C VAL A 57 5.08 -13.15 14.96
N SER A 58 6.29 -12.76 14.62
CA SER A 58 7.49 -12.99 15.43
C SER A 58 8.11 -11.67 15.88
N ARG A 59 8.90 -11.06 15.01
CA ARG A 59 9.61 -9.81 15.22
C ARG A 59 9.45 -8.96 13.97
N THR A 60 9.13 -7.69 14.17
CA THR A 60 8.90 -6.71 13.10
C THR A 60 9.96 -6.76 12.01
N GLY A 61 11.24 -6.77 12.36
CA GLY A 61 12.33 -6.83 11.37
C GLY A 61 12.35 -8.11 10.55
N THR A 62 12.23 -9.28 11.21
CA THR A 62 12.27 -10.59 10.53
C THR A 62 11.08 -10.77 9.59
N ASP A 63 9.88 -10.40 10.04
CA ASP A 63 8.66 -10.55 9.23
C ASP A 63 8.68 -9.57 8.05
N ILE A 64 9.22 -8.35 8.22
CA ILE A 64 9.47 -7.40 7.13
C ILE A 64 10.46 -7.95 6.10
N ASP A 65 11.60 -8.50 6.55
CA ASP A 65 12.60 -9.07 5.64
C ASP A 65 12.01 -10.22 4.81
N ALA A 66 11.19 -11.06 5.43
CA ALA A 66 10.46 -12.12 4.73
C ALA A 66 9.44 -11.57 3.74
N ALA A 67 8.67 -10.54 4.12
CA ALA A 67 7.70 -9.88 3.25
C ALA A 67 8.37 -9.25 2.02
N ILE A 68 9.47 -8.51 2.22
CA ILE A 68 10.19 -7.82 1.14
C ILE A 68 10.73 -8.78 0.09
N LYS A 69 11.23 -9.96 0.49
CA LYS A 69 11.73 -10.98 -0.44
C LYS A 69 10.68 -11.46 -1.43
N ASN A 70 9.39 -11.40 -1.08
CA ASN A 70 8.28 -11.83 -1.93
C ASN A 70 7.74 -10.70 -2.84
N ILE A 71 8.19 -9.46 -2.65
CA ILE A 71 7.67 -8.30 -3.39
C ILE A 71 8.44 -8.12 -4.70
N ASN A 72 7.72 -8.05 -5.82
CA ASN A 72 8.32 -7.66 -7.11
C ASN A 72 8.90 -6.24 -7.04
N HIS A 73 10.21 -6.10 -7.32
CA HIS A 73 10.95 -4.84 -7.23
C HIS A 73 10.54 -3.77 -8.26
N SER A 74 9.82 -4.13 -9.34
CA SER A 74 9.49 -3.20 -10.43
C SER A 74 8.31 -2.26 -10.14
N LYS A 75 7.48 -2.55 -9.13
CA LYS A 75 6.24 -1.80 -8.85
C LYS A 75 6.32 -1.01 -7.53
N PRO A 76 5.78 0.21 -7.46
CA PRO A 76 5.61 0.90 -6.19
C PRO A 76 4.71 0.09 -5.23
N VAL A 77 5.04 0.09 -3.94
CA VAL A 77 4.32 -0.70 -2.92
C VAL A 77 3.96 0.13 -1.70
N ILE A 78 2.76 -0.10 -1.18
CA ILE A 78 2.42 0.27 0.19
C ILE A 78 2.47 -1.01 1.01
N LEU A 79 3.45 -1.08 1.91
CA LEU A 79 3.66 -2.14 2.86
C LEU A 79 2.87 -1.81 4.14
N VAL A 80 1.81 -2.57 4.40
CA VAL A 80 0.94 -2.38 5.57
C VAL A 80 1.29 -3.45 6.59
N VAL A 81 2.00 -3.02 7.64
CA VAL A 81 2.44 -3.88 8.73
C VAL A 81 1.34 -3.93 9.78
N LEU A 82 0.79 -5.12 10.02
CA LEU A 82 -0.34 -5.33 10.91
C LEU A 82 0.14 -5.84 12.26
N HIS A 83 0.03 -5.01 13.30
CA HIS A 83 0.37 -5.34 14.67
C HIS A 83 -0.88 -5.86 15.38
N HIS A 84 -0.84 -7.12 15.81
CA HIS A 84 -1.94 -7.74 16.52
C HIS A 84 -2.00 -7.25 17.96
N THR A 85 -3.06 -6.51 18.30
CA THR A 85 -3.27 -5.96 19.65
C THR A 85 -4.71 -5.53 19.84
N PHE A 86 -5.23 -5.66 21.06
CA PHE A 86 -6.53 -5.09 21.43
C PHE A 86 -6.44 -3.60 21.82
N ASP A 87 -5.25 -3.13 22.21
CA ASP A 87 -5.01 -1.77 22.69
C ASP A 87 -4.88 -0.79 21.51
N PRO A 88 -5.82 0.18 21.34
CA PRO A 88 -5.76 1.16 20.25
C PRO A 88 -4.59 2.14 20.36
N GLU A 89 -3.98 2.27 21.54
CA GLU A 89 -2.86 3.18 21.81
C GLU A 89 -1.51 2.44 21.97
N ALA A 90 -1.48 1.13 21.67
CA ALA A 90 -0.30 0.29 21.83
C ALA A 90 0.95 0.94 21.21
N VAL A 91 2.10 0.86 21.87
CA VAL A 91 3.37 1.33 21.29
C VAL A 91 3.99 0.20 20.49
N VAL A 92 4.23 0.41 19.19
CA VAL A 92 4.83 -0.58 18.28
C VAL A 92 6.12 -0.04 17.68
N SER A 93 7.02 -0.94 17.30
CA SER A 93 8.24 -0.55 16.59
C SER A 93 7.91 0.14 15.26
N GLU A 94 8.63 1.21 14.94
CA GLU A 94 8.48 1.90 13.66
C GLU A 94 9.01 1.01 12.52
N SER A 95 8.12 0.33 11.80
CA SER A 95 8.47 -0.66 10.77
C SER A 95 9.28 -0.08 9.62
N LYS A 96 9.10 1.20 9.29
CA LYS A 96 9.88 1.90 8.25
C LYS A 96 11.40 1.81 8.44
N LYS A 97 11.88 1.61 9.69
CA LYS A 97 13.32 1.50 10.00
C LYS A 97 13.96 0.23 9.41
N PHE A 98 13.15 -0.78 9.08
CA PHE A 98 13.61 -2.07 8.55
C PHE A 98 13.49 -2.16 7.03
N VAL A 99 12.98 -1.12 6.35
CA VAL A 99 12.71 -1.15 4.90
C VAL A 99 13.71 -0.28 4.14
N LYS A 100 14.55 -0.90 3.31
CA LYS A 100 15.53 -0.22 2.43
C LYS A 100 15.10 -0.13 0.96
N ARG A 101 13.89 -0.60 0.64
CA ARG A 101 13.40 -0.72 -0.74
C ARG A 101 12.86 0.62 -1.26
N GLU A 102 13.39 1.10 -2.39
CA GLU A 102 12.87 2.28 -3.07
C GLU A 102 11.40 2.12 -3.49
N HIS A 103 10.71 3.25 -3.66
CA HIS A 103 9.29 3.29 -4.05
C HIS A 103 8.39 2.44 -3.13
N THR A 104 8.73 2.36 -1.84
CA THR A 104 7.96 1.67 -0.81
C THR A 104 7.53 2.67 0.25
N LEU A 105 6.23 2.81 0.45
CA LEU A 105 5.71 3.38 1.68
C LEU A 105 5.52 2.24 2.68
N THR A 106 5.97 2.43 3.92
CA THR A 106 5.67 1.50 5.01
C THR A 106 4.77 2.20 6.02
N VAL A 107 3.66 1.57 6.37
CA VAL A 107 2.72 2.09 7.38
C VAL A 107 2.41 1.01 8.42
N ASP A 108 2.36 1.44 9.68
CA ASP A 108 1.99 0.59 10.81
C ASP A 108 0.48 0.70 11.08
N CYS A 109 -0.19 -0.44 11.22
CA CYS A 109 -1.59 -0.52 11.55
C CYS A 109 -1.83 -1.49 12.72
N LEU A 110 -2.80 -1.18 13.58
CA LEU A 110 -3.26 -2.06 14.64
C LEU A 110 -4.51 -2.81 14.23
N PHE A 111 -4.56 -4.10 14.53
CA PHE A 111 -5.74 -4.93 14.31
C PHE A 111 -5.93 -5.93 15.44
N TYR A 112 -7.16 -6.41 15.60
CA TYR A 112 -7.50 -7.51 16.50
C TYR A 112 -8.48 -8.43 15.78
N GLU A 113 -8.38 -9.74 15.98
CA GLU A 113 -9.15 -10.75 15.22
C GLU A 113 -10.65 -10.43 15.13
N ASP A 114 -11.29 -10.16 16.27
CA ASP A 114 -12.75 -9.89 16.31
C ASP A 114 -13.15 -8.50 15.81
N LYS A 115 -12.24 -7.52 15.90
CA LYS A 115 -12.52 -6.12 15.55
C LYS A 115 -12.04 -5.74 14.16
N GLY A 116 -11.18 -6.55 13.56
CA GLY A 116 -10.41 -6.20 12.37
C GLY A 116 -9.54 -4.96 12.59
N LEU A 117 -9.53 -4.07 11.60
CA LEU A 117 -8.73 -2.83 11.65
C LEU A 117 -9.26 -1.87 12.73
N LEU A 118 -8.46 -1.60 13.77
CA LEU A 118 -8.88 -0.75 14.88
C LEU A 118 -9.21 0.69 14.44
N GLN A 119 -10.08 1.34 15.21
CA GLN A 119 -10.32 2.77 15.12
C GLN A 119 -9.37 3.48 16.09
N CYS A 120 -8.26 4.00 15.59
CA CYS A 120 -7.26 4.69 16.41
C CYS A 120 -6.44 5.69 15.59
N LYS A 121 -5.74 6.58 16.29
CA LYS A 121 -4.89 7.62 15.69
C LYS A 121 -3.83 7.04 14.76
N ARG A 122 -3.23 5.89 15.10
CA ARG A 122 -2.22 5.24 14.26
C ARG A 122 -2.80 4.82 12.90
N ASN A 123 -3.95 4.16 12.89
CA ASN A 123 -4.57 3.69 11.65
C ASN A 123 -5.06 4.87 10.79
N ASP A 124 -5.54 5.95 11.41
CA ASP A 124 -5.90 7.17 10.68
C ASP A 124 -4.69 7.86 10.06
N LYS A 125 -3.56 7.90 10.79
CA LYS A 125 -2.27 8.39 10.29
C LYS A 125 -1.77 7.53 9.13
N ALA A 126 -1.79 6.21 9.25
CA ALA A 126 -1.42 5.29 8.17
C ALA A 126 -2.23 5.52 6.89
N LEU A 127 -3.55 5.72 7.03
CA LEU A 127 -4.42 6.06 5.89
C LEU A 127 -4.11 7.44 5.29
N ALA A 128 -3.72 8.42 6.11
CA ALA A 128 -3.34 9.76 5.66
C ALA A 128 -2.01 9.73 4.89
N GLU A 129 -1.00 9.03 5.42
CA GLU A 129 0.30 8.84 4.78
C GLU A 129 0.16 8.08 3.46
N ALA A 130 -0.61 6.99 3.43
CA ALA A 130 -0.92 6.26 2.20
C ALA A 130 -1.58 7.16 1.15
N LYS A 131 -2.52 8.02 1.56
CA LYS A 131 -3.19 8.95 0.65
C LYS A 131 -2.20 9.98 0.07
N GLU A 132 -1.34 10.59 0.87
CA GLU A 132 -0.35 11.56 0.39
C GLU A 132 0.71 10.91 -0.50
N TRP A 133 1.19 9.73 -0.12
CA TRP A 133 2.13 8.98 -0.94
C TRP A 133 1.54 8.64 -2.31
N LEU A 134 0.28 8.18 -2.36
CA LEU A 134 -0.41 7.91 -3.63
C LEU A 134 -0.53 9.14 -4.53
N LYS A 135 -0.68 10.34 -3.96
CA LYS A 135 -0.71 11.61 -4.71
C LYS A 135 0.63 11.85 -5.40
N SER A 136 1.74 11.65 -4.70
CA SER A 136 3.10 11.76 -5.24
C SER A 136 3.38 10.67 -6.29
N THR A 137 3.09 9.41 -5.97
CA THR A 137 3.27 8.27 -6.89
C THR A 137 2.46 8.44 -8.17
N LYS A 138 1.24 9.00 -8.12
CA LYS A 138 0.44 9.30 -9.32
C LYS A 138 1.21 10.21 -10.29
N SER A 139 1.86 11.22 -9.75
CA SER A 139 2.59 12.23 -10.52
C SER A 139 3.83 11.61 -11.17
N GLU A 140 4.55 10.76 -10.44
CA GLU A 140 5.70 9.99 -10.94
C GLU A 140 5.30 9.02 -12.05
N LEU A 141 4.26 8.21 -11.83
CA LEU A 141 3.74 7.27 -12.83
C LEU A 141 3.27 7.97 -14.11
N LYS A 142 2.69 9.17 -13.99
CA LYS A 142 2.32 9.99 -15.15
C LYS A 142 3.56 10.47 -15.92
N LYS A 143 4.65 10.85 -15.24
CA LYS A 143 5.92 11.25 -15.88
C LYS A 143 6.57 10.07 -16.60
N ARG A 144 6.69 8.92 -15.93
CA ARG A 144 7.27 7.69 -16.50
C ARG A 144 6.58 7.22 -17.78
N ARG A 145 5.25 7.30 -17.83
CA ARG A 145 4.47 6.95 -19.03
C ARG A 145 4.73 7.89 -20.21
N ARG A 146 4.96 9.18 -19.95
CA ARG A 146 5.29 10.16 -21.00
C ARG A 146 6.70 9.96 -21.54
N SER A 147 7.67 9.67 -20.67
CA SER A 147 9.06 9.41 -21.10
C SER A 147 9.21 8.07 -21.85
N GLY A 148 8.41 7.06 -21.52
CA GLY A 148 8.39 5.79 -22.27
C GLY A 148 7.85 5.97 -23.70
N GLN A 149 6.79 6.76 -23.88
CA GLN A 149 6.20 7.04 -25.20
C GLN A 149 7.13 7.81 -26.14
N HIS A 150 8.06 8.61 -25.61
CA HIS A 150 9.03 9.36 -26.42
C HIS A 150 10.24 8.53 -26.88
N LYS A 151 10.49 7.36 -26.28
CA LYS A 151 11.57 6.43 -26.67
C LYS A 151 11.15 5.43 -27.74
N GLU A 152 9.89 5.04 -27.80
CA GLU A 152 9.37 4.12 -28.85
C GLU A 152 9.14 4.81 -30.20
N SER A 153 8.99 6.14 -30.24
CA SER A 153 8.83 6.90 -31.48
C SER A 153 10.16 7.18 -32.21
N SER A 154 11.31 6.97 -31.56
CA SER A 154 12.64 7.25 -32.11
C SER A 154 13.43 6.01 -32.56
N THR A 155 12.82 4.82 -32.51
CA THR A 155 13.41 3.56 -33.01
C THR A 155 12.70 3.02 -34.26
N LYS A 156 11.78 3.78 -34.84
CA LYS A 156 11.22 3.54 -36.18
C LYS A 156 11.77 4.59 -37.13
N SER A 157 13.01 4.42 -37.57
CA SER A 157 13.58 5.08 -38.75
C SER A 157 14.64 4.15 -39.33
#